data_AF-A0A0R3M0J8-F1
#
_entry.id   AF-A0A0R3M0J8-F1
#
_cell.length_a   1.000
_cell.length_b   1.000
_cell.length_c   1.000
_cell.angle_alpha   90.00
_cell.angle_beta   90.00
_cell.angle_gamma   90.00
#
_symmetry.space_group_name_H-M   'P 1'
#
loop_
_entity.id
_entity.type
_entity.pdbx_description
1 polymer ?
#
loop_
_entity_poly.entity_id
_entity_poly.type
_entity_poly.pdbx_seq_one_letter_code
_entity_poly.pdbx_strand_id
1 'polypeptide(L)'
;MRRIDDQVFRLLLLAVTLAFAWVLQPFYGAILWAIIVAVIFAPVNRALLRTMPGRPNLAAVVTVLLTIAIVILPLAIVATSLVQEATSLFGKIQSGEYDLASYIQRIFDALPAWAMGWLERFNLTNLSGLRETLSSGLMKGGQILAPQALSIGMNTFEFMIGLGIMLYLLFFLTRDGKALADRIKDAVPLGADHKAALFSRFADVVRATVKGGILVAMAQGMLGGLAFWFLGVHAALLWAVLMAFLSLVPAVGAGLVWLPVAIYFLATGAIWQGLGLIAYGVLVIGLVDNVLRPFLVGKDTKLPDYVVLISTLGGIEVFGLNGFVIGPLIAAIFMVSWEIFSASRRDA
;
A
#
# COMPACT_ATOMS: atom_id res chain seq x y z
N MET A 1 -9.53 26.40 45.34
CA MET A 1 -8.34 25.51 45.28
C MET A 1 -8.65 24.26 44.45
N ARG A 2 -9.49 23.31 44.89
CA ARG A 2 -9.84 22.10 44.09
C ARG A 2 -10.19 22.33 42.59
N ARG A 3 -11.01 23.33 42.26
CA ARG A 3 -11.36 23.63 40.85
C ARG A 3 -10.18 24.12 39.99
N ILE A 4 -9.21 24.82 40.59
CA ILE A 4 -8.02 25.31 39.87
C ILE A 4 -7.04 24.14 39.69
N ASP A 5 -6.86 23.32 40.73
CA ASP A 5 -6.03 22.11 40.68
C ASP A 5 -6.53 21.14 39.58
N ASP A 6 -7.86 20.95 39.48
CA ASP A 6 -8.49 20.11 38.44
C ASP A 6 -8.37 20.70 37.02
N GLN A 7 -8.30 22.02 36.88
CA GLN A 7 -8.10 22.68 35.58
C GLN A 7 -6.65 22.61 35.15
N VAL A 8 -5.71 22.89 36.06
CA VAL A 8 -4.26 22.78 35.83
C VAL A 8 -3.90 21.34 35.48
N PHE A 9 -4.44 20.35 36.21
CA PHE A 9 -4.21 18.94 35.91
C PHE A 9 -4.73 18.54 34.51
N ARG A 10 -5.93 18.99 34.11
CA ARG A 10 -6.47 18.73 32.76
C ARG A 10 -5.65 19.39 31.65
N LEU A 11 -5.18 20.61 31.86
CA LEU A 11 -4.30 21.30 30.92
C LEU A 11 -2.95 20.59 30.80
N LEU A 12 -2.35 20.20 31.93
CA LEU A 12 -1.11 19.42 31.94
C LEU A 12 -1.30 18.07 31.23
N LEU A 13 -2.39 17.37 31.51
CA LEU A 13 -2.73 16.10 30.86
C LEU A 13 -2.87 16.28 29.34
N LEU A 14 -3.57 17.32 28.88
CA LEU A 14 -3.70 17.64 27.46
C LEU A 14 -2.33 17.94 26.84
N ALA A 15 -1.50 18.77 27.49
CA ALA A 15 -0.17 19.14 27.00
C ALA A 15 0.75 17.92 26.90
N VAL A 16 0.79 17.06 27.92
CA VAL A 16 1.58 15.82 27.91
C VAL A 16 1.08 14.85 26.85
N THR A 17 -0.24 14.74 26.66
CA THR A 17 -0.82 13.89 25.61
C THR A 17 -0.44 14.38 24.21
N LEU A 18 -0.51 15.70 23.97
CA LEU A 18 -0.10 16.29 22.70
C LEU A 18 1.41 16.17 22.46
N ALA A 19 2.24 16.40 23.49
CA ALA A 19 3.68 16.21 23.40
C ALA A 19 4.04 14.75 23.10
N PHE A 20 3.39 13.80 23.75
CA PHE A 20 3.56 12.38 23.47
C PHE A 20 3.11 12.01 22.04
N ALA A 21 1.99 12.54 21.58
CA ALA A 21 1.53 12.35 20.21
C ALA A 21 2.52 12.90 19.17
N TRP A 22 3.16 14.04 19.45
CA TRP A 22 4.23 14.58 18.61
C TRP A 22 5.43 13.62 18.56
N VAL A 23 5.88 13.10 19.70
CA VAL A 23 7.01 12.14 19.75
C VAL A 23 6.70 10.86 18.97
N LEU A 24 5.43 10.42 18.94
CA LEU A 24 5.00 9.26 18.17
C LEU A 24 4.81 9.55 16.67
N GLN A 25 4.77 10.81 16.25
CA GLN A 25 4.47 11.20 14.87
C GLN A 25 5.40 10.56 13.83
N PRO A 26 6.73 10.42 14.04
CA PRO A 26 7.61 9.72 13.09
C PRO A 26 7.27 8.23 12.93
N PHE A 27 6.72 7.61 13.97
CA PHE A 27 6.41 6.18 14.03
C PHE A 27 4.94 5.86 13.76
N TYR A 28 4.14 6.84 13.35
CA TYR A 28 2.70 6.67 13.17
C TYR A 28 2.37 5.51 12.21
N GLY A 29 3.16 5.36 11.14
CA GLY A 29 3.00 4.26 10.17
C GLY A 29 3.25 2.90 10.81
N ALA A 30 4.33 2.76 11.60
CA ALA A 30 4.65 1.52 12.30
C ALA A 30 3.55 1.15 13.32
N ILE A 31 3.04 2.14 14.06
CA ILE A 31 1.95 1.96 15.02
C ILE A 31 0.66 1.54 14.31
N LEU A 32 0.30 2.23 13.23
CA LEU A 32 -0.88 1.93 12.43
C LEU A 32 -0.85 0.49 11.91
N TRP A 33 0.25 0.09 11.26
CA TRP A 33 0.38 -1.24 10.70
C TRP A 33 0.44 -2.32 11.79
N ALA A 34 1.05 -2.04 12.95
CA ALA A 34 1.00 -2.97 14.09
C ALA A 34 -0.44 -3.20 14.57
N ILE A 35 -1.26 -2.15 14.67
CA ILE A 35 -2.67 -2.24 15.05
C ILE A 35 -3.48 -3.00 13.99
N ILE A 36 -3.31 -2.67 12.72
CA ILE A 36 -4.01 -3.33 11.61
C ILE A 36 -3.71 -4.82 11.62
N VAL A 37 -2.42 -5.20 11.65
CA VAL A 37 -1.99 -6.60 11.67
C VAL A 37 -2.48 -7.30 12.93
N ALA A 38 -2.41 -6.66 14.10
CA ALA A 38 -2.94 -7.23 15.34
C ALA A 38 -4.44 -7.52 15.25
N VAL A 39 -5.24 -6.63 14.64
CA VAL A 39 -6.68 -6.82 14.44
C VAL A 39 -6.97 -7.96 13.46
N ILE A 40 -6.21 -8.06 12.37
CA ILE A 40 -6.36 -9.13 11.36
C ILE A 40 -6.00 -10.50 11.94
N PHE A 41 -4.89 -10.57 12.68
CA PHE A 41 -4.38 -11.82 13.27
C PHE A 41 -5.00 -12.13 14.65
N ALA A 42 -5.84 -11.25 15.20
CA ALA A 42 -6.60 -11.52 16.42
C ALA A 42 -7.33 -12.88 16.45
N PRO A 43 -8.07 -13.32 15.41
CA PRO A 43 -8.66 -14.66 15.38
C PRO A 43 -7.62 -15.79 15.46
N VAL A 44 -6.47 -15.65 14.78
CA VAL A 44 -5.37 -16.63 14.81
C VAL A 44 -4.78 -16.71 16.22
N ASN A 45 -4.46 -15.56 16.81
CA ASN A 45 -3.93 -15.51 18.18
C ASN A 45 -4.93 -16.05 19.21
N ARG A 46 -6.23 -15.76 19.07
CA ARG A 46 -7.28 -16.35 19.93
C ARG A 46 -7.38 -17.86 19.77
N ALA A 47 -7.23 -18.40 18.55
CA ALA A 47 -7.18 -19.85 18.33
C ALA A 47 -5.96 -20.48 19.00
N LEU A 48 -4.78 -19.84 18.87
CA LEU A 48 -3.55 -20.28 19.53
C LEU A 48 -3.67 -20.28 21.06
N LEU A 49 -4.28 -19.23 21.64
CA LEU A 49 -4.55 -19.15 23.08
C LEU A 49 -5.52 -20.23 23.58
N ARG A 50 -6.46 -20.69 22.74
CA ARG A 50 -7.33 -21.83 23.07
C ARG A 50 -6.56 -23.15 23.11
N THR A 51 -5.56 -23.32 22.24
CA THR A 51 -4.71 -24.53 22.21
C THR A 51 -3.55 -24.51 23.21
N MET A 52 -3.10 -23.32 23.62
CA MET A 52 -1.99 -23.12 24.56
C MET A 52 -2.42 -22.24 25.75
N PRO A 53 -3.34 -22.73 26.60
CA PRO A 53 -3.85 -21.95 27.72
C PRO A 53 -2.73 -21.54 28.68
N GLY A 54 -2.75 -20.28 29.14
CA GLY A 54 -1.77 -19.74 30.09
C GLY A 54 -0.42 -19.32 29.52
N ARG A 55 -0.19 -19.45 28.20
CA ARG A 55 1.08 -19.05 27.55
C ARG A 55 0.90 -17.90 26.54
N PRO A 56 0.48 -16.69 26.98
CA PRO A 56 0.21 -15.58 26.08
C PRO A 56 1.44 -15.08 25.33
N ASN A 57 2.64 -15.18 25.93
CA ASN A 57 3.89 -14.85 25.25
C ASN A 57 4.13 -15.78 24.05
N LEU A 58 3.93 -17.10 24.20
CA LEU A 58 4.15 -18.05 23.09
C LEU A 58 3.13 -17.83 21.97
N ALA A 59 1.85 -17.62 22.30
CA ALA A 59 0.84 -17.34 21.30
C ALA A 59 1.15 -16.06 20.50
N ALA A 60 1.63 -15.01 21.18
CA ALA A 60 2.07 -13.77 20.54
C ALA A 60 3.32 -13.99 19.65
N VAL A 61 4.35 -14.69 20.13
CA VAL A 61 5.54 -15.03 19.33
C VAL A 61 5.15 -15.81 18.08
N VAL A 62 4.33 -16.85 18.21
CA VAL A 62 3.88 -17.65 17.06
C VAL A 62 3.09 -16.78 16.09
N THR A 63 2.22 -15.89 16.57
CA THR A 63 1.48 -14.96 15.70
C THR A 63 2.40 -14.00 14.95
N VAL A 64 3.44 -13.47 15.61
CA VAL A 64 4.45 -12.62 14.98
C VAL A 64 5.26 -13.40 13.93
N LEU A 65 5.68 -14.63 14.25
CA LEU A 65 6.38 -15.50 13.29
C LEU A 65 5.52 -15.84 12.08
N LEU A 66 4.23 -16.13 12.28
CA LEU A 66 3.28 -16.35 11.18
C LEU A 66 3.12 -15.09 10.33
N THR A 67 3.06 -13.90 10.95
CA THR A 67 3.01 -12.63 10.24
C THR A 67 4.26 -12.43 9.37
N ILE A 68 5.45 -12.68 9.95
CA ILE A 68 6.72 -12.59 9.22
C ILE A 68 6.71 -13.54 8.02
N ALA A 69 6.32 -14.81 8.23
CA ALA A 69 6.35 -15.83 7.20
C ALA A 69 5.33 -15.60 6.07
N ILE A 70 4.12 -15.13 6.40
CA ILE A 70 3.00 -15.01 5.44
C ILE A 70 2.99 -13.65 4.72
N VAL A 71 3.45 -12.59 5.39
CA VAL A 71 3.32 -11.22 4.86
C VAL A 71 4.67 -10.61 4.54
N ILE A 72 5.58 -10.58 5.52
CA ILE A 72 6.82 -9.79 5.42
C ILE A 72 7.83 -10.47 4.50
N LEU A 73 8.02 -11.78 4.65
CA LEU A 73 9.01 -12.55 3.89
C LEU A 73 8.67 -12.60 2.39
N PRO A 74 7.42 -12.90 1.96
CA PRO A 74 7.05 -12.82 0.54
C PRO A 74 7.24 -11.41 -0.03
N LEU A 75 6.85 -10.39 0.71
CA LEU A 75 7.02 -9.00 0.28
C LEU A 75 8.51 -8.61 0.14
N ALA A 76 9.35 -9.06 1.07
CA ALA A 76 10.79 -8.83 1.01
C ALA A 76 11.46 -9.55 -0.17
N ILE A 77 11.04 -10.78 -0.49
CA ILE A 77 11.52 -11.51 -1.68
C ILE A 77 11.12 -10.77 -2.95
N VAL A 78 9.86 -10.35 -3.06
CA VAL A 78 9.36 -9.59 -4.21
C VAL A 78 10.12 -8.28 -4.36
N ALA A 79 10.28 -7.52 -3.28
CA ALA A 79 10.97 -6.24 -3.29
C ALA A 79 12.44 -6.38 -3.70
N THR A 80 13.15 -7.38 -3.15
CA THR A 80 14.55 -7.63 -3.51
C THR A 80 14.67 -8.12 -4.96
N SER A 81 13.75 -8.95 -5.43
CA SER A 81 13.72 -9.39 -6.84
C SER A 81 13.53 -8.22 -7.79
N LEU A 82 12.61 -7.30 -7.49
CA LEU A 82 12.40 -6.08 -8.30
C LEU A 82 13.62 -5.17 -8.32
N VAL A 83 14.28 -4.98 -7.17
CA VAL A 83 15.51 -4.17 -7.08
C VAL A 83 16.65 -4.83 -7.86
N GLN A 84 16.82 -6.14 -7.76
CA GLN A 84 17.82 -6.88 -8.52
C GLN A 84 17.55 -6.80 -10.03
N GLU A 85 16.30 -6.99 -10.45
CA GLU A 85 15.93 -6.88 -11.86
C GLU A 85 16.21 -5.47 -12.37
N ALA A 86 15.77 -4.44 -11.64
CA ALA A 86 16.01 -3.04 -11.98
C ALA A 86 17.51 -2.73 -12.09
N THR A 87 18.32 -3.08 -11.08
CA THR A 87 19.77 -2.87 -11.08
C THR A 87 20.48 -3.63 -12.21
N SER A 88 20.02 -4.85 -12.53
CA SER A 88 20.55 -5.64 -13.65
C SER A 88 20.22 -5.01 -15.01
N LEU A 89 19.00 -4.49 -15.19
CA LEU A 89 18.59 -3.77 -16.39
C LEU A 89 19.42 -2.49 -16.56
N PHE A 90 19.61 -1.72 -15.49
CA PHE A 90 20.48 -0.53 -15.52
C PHE A 90 21.93 -0.90 -15.83
N GLY A 91 22.46 -1.97 -15.23
CA GLY A 91 23.82 -2.45 -15.51
C GLY A 91 24.02 -2.87 -16.96
N LYS A 92 23.04 -3.57 -17.55
CA LYS A 92 23.04 -4.01 -18.96
C LYS A 92 22.91 -2.85 -19.96
N ILE A 93 22.21 -1.78 -19.58
CA ILE A 93 22.14 -0.54 -20.36
C ILE A 93 23.47 0.20 -20.29
N GLN A 94 24.12 0.23 -19.11
CA GLN A 94 25.38 0.93 -18.90
C GLN A 94 26.59 0.20 -19.52
N SER A 95 26.57 -1.14 -19.58
CA SER A 95 27.62 -1.95 -20.20
C SER A 95 27.59 -1.93 -21.73
N GLY A 96 26.58 -1.32 -22.36
CA GLY A 96 26.40 -1.29 -23.81
C GLY A 96 25.95 -2.62 -24.42
N GLU A 97 25.62 -3.61 -23.59
CA GLU A 97 25.13 -4.92 -24.04
C GLU A 97 23.66 -4.83 -24.54
N TYR A 98 22.89 -3.88 -23.98
CA TYR A 98 21.65 -3.38 -24.55
C TYR A 98 21.87 -1.99 -25.12
N ASP A 99 22.16 -1.90 -26.41
CA ASP A 99 22.24 -0.61 -27.10
C ASP A 99 20.82 -0.04 -27.23
N LEU A 100 20.39 0.72 -26.20
CA LEU A 100 19.10 1.39 -26.16
C LEU A 100 18.87 2.24 -27.41
N ALA A 101 19.95 2.77 -28.01
CA ALA A 101 19.90 3.49 -29.27
C ALA A 101 19.44 2.59 -30.42
N SER A 102 19.93 1.35 -30.51
CA SER A 102 19.52 0.37 -31.54
C SER A 102 18.07 -0.09 -31.37
N TYR A 103 17.57 -0.23 -30.13
CA TYR A 103 16.17 -0.56 -29.85
C TYR A 103 15.23 0.60 -30.19
N ILE A 104 15.62 1.82 -29.82
CA ILE A 104 14.90 3.03 -30.21
C ILE A 104 14.89 3.15 -31.73
N GLN A 105 16.02 2.90 -32.41
CA GLN A 105 16.09 2.91 -33.88
C GLN A 105 15.15 1.88 -34.50
N ARG A 106 15.11 0.64 -33.99
CA ARG A 106 14.16 -0.38 -34.46
C ARG A 106 12.69 -0.01 -34.24
N ILE A 107 12.38 0.68 -33.14
CA ILE A 107 11.03 1.19 -32.88
C ILE A 107 10.68 2.29 -33.87
N PHE A 108 11.61 3.22 -34.14
CA PHE A 108 11.45 4.28 -35.14
C PHE A 108 11.29 3.72 -36.57
N ASP A 109 12.07 2.70 -36.92
CA ASP A 109 12.01 2.03 -38.23
C ASP A 109 10.73 1.20 -38.42
N ALA A 110 10.14 0.71 -37.32
CA ALA A 110 8.88 -0.03 -37.31
C ALA A 110 7.63 0.85 -37.20
N LEU A 111 7.78 2.18 -37.04
CA LEU A 111 6.64 3.09 -36.94
C LEU A 111 5.95 3.24 -38.32
N PRO A 112 4.62 3.12 -38.39
CA PRO A 112 3.88 3.37 -39.63
C PRO A 112 3.97 4.85 -40.04
N ALA A 113 3.88 5.13 -41.34
CA ALA A 113 4.12 6.46 -41.93
C ALA A 113 3.29 7.61 -41.31
N TRP A 114 2.09 7.30 -40.81
CA TRP A 114 1.27 8.29 -40.10
C TRP A 114 1.91 8.73 -38.78
N ALA A 115 2.62 7.87 -38.06
CA ALA A 115 3.31 8.23 -36.82
C ALA A 115 4.60 9.02 -37.07
N MET A 116 5.33 8.72 -38.15
CA MET A 116 6.49 9.52 -38.58
C MET A 116 6.10 10.97 -38.87
N GLY A 117 4.96 11.20 -39.54
CA GLY A 117 4.47 12.55 -39.82
C GLY A 117 4.09 13.36 -38.58
N TRP A 118 3.70 12.70 -37.48
CA TRP A 118 3.50 13.36 -36.17
C TRP A 118 4.83 13.67 -35.48
N LEU A 119 5.82 12.78 -35.54
CA LEU A 119 7.15 13.01 -34.97
C LEU A 119 7.95 14.11 -35.67
N GLU A 120 7.84 14.21 -37.00
CA GLU A 120 8.41 15.31 -37.79
C GLU A 120 7.81 16.66 -37.39
N ARG A 121 6.50 16.69 -37.10
CA ARG A 121 5.79 17.91 -36.68
C ARG A 121 6.26 18.48 -35.34
N PHE A 122 6.82 17.62 -34.48
CA PHE A 122 7.39 17.98 -33.18
C PHE A 122 8.93 18.09 -33.21
N ASN A 123 9.57 18.05 -34.39
CA ASN A 123 11.01 18.20 -34.57
C ASN A 123 11.86 17.13 -33.83
N LEU A 124 11.30 15.94 -33.60
CA LEU A 124 11.92 14.82 -32.87
C LEU A 124 12.75 13.90 -33.77
N THR A 125 12.97 14.27 -35.04
CA THR A 125 13.69 13.47 -36.05
C THR A 125 15.21 13.58 -36.00
N ASN A 126 15.79 14.45 -35.16
CA ASN A 126 17.23 14.48 -34.92
C ASN A 126 17.64 13.33 -33.98
N LEU A 127 17.84 12.14 -34.57
CA LEU A 127 18.35 10.94 -33.90
C LEU A 127 19.64 11.21 -33.10
N SER A 128 20.49 12.11 -33.59
CA SER A 128 21.71 12.56 -32.90
C SER A 128 21.41 13.37 -31.64
N GLY A 129 20.48 14.34 -31.70
CA GLY A 129 20.08 15.15 -30.55
C GLY A 129 19.31 14.35 -29.49
N LEU A 130 18.49 13.39 -29.90
CA LEU A 130 17.78 12.49 -28.98
C LEU A 130 18.77 11.52 -28.32
N ARG A 131 19.73 10.96 -29.07
CA ARG A 131 20.80 10.10 -28.56
C ARG A 131 21.70 10.84 -27.57
N GLU A 132 22.01 12.11 -27.84
CA GLU A 132 22.85 12.94 -26.97
C GLU A 132 22.09 13.44 -25.72
N THR A 133 20.78 13.67 -25.83
CA THR A 133 19.90 13.97 -24.67
C THR A 133 19.65 12.73 -23.81
N LEU A 134 19.49 11.55 -24.42
CA LEU A 134 19.36 10.27 -23.71
C LEU A 134 20.70 9.84 -23.10
N SER A 135 21.82 9.97 -23.82
CA SER A 135 23.15 9.62 -23.29
C SER A 135 23.57 10.58 -22.19
N SER A 136 23.34 11.89 -22.35
CA SER A 136 23.59 12.87 -21.28
C SER A 136 22.61 12.72 -20.12
N GLY A 137 21.36 12.31 -20.36
CA GLY A 137 20.38 11.97 -19.33
C GLY A 137 20.74 10.70 -18.54
N LEU A 138 21.27 9.68 -19.23
CA LEU A 138 21.77 8.43 -18.63
C LEU A 138 23.10 8.65 -17.89
N MET A 139 24.01 9.47 -18.43
CA MET A 139 25.28 9.82 -17.77
C MET A 139 25.07 10.76 -16.59
N LYS A 140 24.14 11.72 -16.68
CA LYS A 140 23.68 12.51 -15.52
C LYS A 140 22.98 11.60 -14.52
N GLY A 141 22.15 10.66 -14.96
CA GLY A 141 21.55 9.61 -14.13
C GLY A 141 22.59 8.79 -13.37
N GLY A 142 23.73 8.45 -14.01
CA GLY A 142 24.85 7.75 -13.40
C GLY A 142 25.67 8.59 -12.40
N GLN A 143 25.83 9.91 -12.63
CA GLN A 143 26.49 10.82 -11.68
C GLN A 143 25.60 11.25 -10.49
N ILE A 144 24.28 11.05 -10.59
CA ILE A 144 23.30 11.27 -9.51
C ILE A 144 23.32 10.10 -8.48
N LEU A 145 24.02 9.00 -8.77
CA LEU A 145 24.00 7.79 -7.93
C LEU A 145 24.82 7.87 -6.64
N ALA A 146 25.87 8.69 -6.56
CA ALA A 146 26.63 8.81 -5.31
C ALA A 146 25.78 9.39 -4.14
N PRO A 147 25.02 10.49 -4.32
CA PRO A 147 24.07 10.95 -3.31
C PRO A 147 22.80 10.09 -3.22
N GLN A 148 22.36 9.42 -4.29
CA GLN A 148 21.18 8.53 -4.22
C GLN A 148 21.44 7.19 -3.54
N ALA A 149 22.63 6.59 -3.65
CA ALA A 149 22.97 5.36 -2.93
C ALA A 149 22.91 5.55 -1.40
N LEU A 150 23.35 6.72 -0.92
CA LEU A 150 23.18 7.13 0.48
C LEU A 150 21.70 7.30 0.84
N SER A 151 20.89 7.91 -0.04
CA SER A 151 19.44 8.06 0.21
C SER A 151 18.67 6.73 0.21
N ILE A 152 19.05 5.77 -0.63
CA ILE A 152 18.47 4.42 -0.65
C ILE A 152 18.87 3.67 0.63
N GLY A 153 20.13 3.80 1.07
CA GLY A 153 20.61 3.23 2.33
C GLY A 153 19.86 3.81 3.54
N MET A 154 19.67 5.13 3.59
CA MET A 154 18.92 5.82 4.65
C MET A 154 17.44 5.39 4.66
N ASN A 155 16.77 5.37 3.51
CA ASN A 155 15.37 4.94 3.42
C ASN A 155 15.19 3.47 3.82
N THR A 156 16.16 2.62 3.46
CA THR A 156 16.16 1.20 3.86
C THR A 156 16.32 1.07 5.38
N PHE A 157 17.21 1.87 5.97
CA PHE A 157 17.41 1.88 7.42
C PHE A 157 16.17 2.38 8.19
N GLU A 158 15.55 3.47 7.73
CA GLU A 158 14.28 3.96 8.29
C GLU A 158 13.17 2.92 8.18
N PHE A 159 13.07 2.25 7.03
CA PHE A 159 12.12 1.15 6.83
C PHE A 159 12.39 -0.01 7.79
N MET A 160 13.65 -0.41 7.99
CA MET A 160 14.02 -1.48 8.94
C MET A 160 13.69 -1.11 10.39
N ILE A 161 13.94 0.14 10.80
CA ILE A 161 13.53 0.64 12.13
C ILE A 161 12.01 0.60 12.26
N GLY A 162 11.28 1.13 11.27
CA GLY A 162 9.83 1.13 11.25
C GLY A 162 9.26 -0.29 11.32
N LEU A 163 9.86 -1.24 10.59
CA LEU A 163 9.50 -2.65 10.61
C LEU A 163 9.75 -3.27 11.98
N GLY A 164 10.91 -3.00 12.60
CA GLY A 164 11.25 -3.48 13.94
C GLY A 164 10.28 -2.96 15.01
N ILE A 165 9.94 -1.67 14.96
CA ILE A 165 8.96 -1.06 15.86
C ILE A 165 7.57 -1.65 15.62
N MET A 166 7.17 -1.83 14.37
CA MET A 166 5.88 -2.44 14.02
C MET A 166 5.79 -3.86 14.60
N LEU A 167 6.82 -4.69 14.42
CA LEU A 167 6.88 -6.06 14.96
C LEU A 167 6.89 -6.09 16.50
N TYR A 168 7.65 -5.19 17.11
CA TYR A 168 7.66 -5.01 18.56
C TYR A 168 6.26 -4.67 19.08
N LEU A 169 5.61 -3.66 18.51
CA LEU A 169 4.26 -3.28 18.89
C LEU A 169 3.25 -4.39 18.61
N LEU A 170 3.36 -5.08 17.47
CA LEU A 170 2.50 -6.21 17.13
C LEU A 170 2.57 -7.30 18.20
N PHE A 171 3.76 -7.62 18.72
CA PHE A 171 3.94 -8.59 19.80
C PHE A 171 3.15 -8.17 21.05
N PHE A 172 3.30 -6.93 21.52
CA PHE A 172 2.58 -6.45 22.70
C PHE A 172 1.07 -6.29 22.46
N LEU A 173 0.66 -5.88 21.25
CA LEU A 173 -0.76 -5.77 20.88
C LEU A 173 -1.43 -7.14 20.75
N THR A 174 -0.74 -8.16 20.26
CA THR A 174 -1.29 -9.52 20.23
C THR A 174 -1.32 -10.14 21.62
N ARG A 175 -0.32 -9.86 22.47
CA ARG A 175 -0.28 -10.37 23.85
C ARG A 175 -1.30 -9.69 24.77
N ASP A 176 -1.25 -8.36 24.86
CA ASP A 176 -1.94 -7.55 25.88
C ASP A 176 -3.04 -6.67 25.29
N GLY A 177 -3.29 -6.74 23.98
CA GLY A 177 -4.17 -5.80 23.28
C GLY A 177 -5.59 -5.72 23.81
N LYS A 178 -6.14 -6.79 24.38
CA LYS A 178 -7.45 -6.73 25.03
C LYS A 178 -7.42 -5.83 26.26
N ALA A 179 -6.47 -6.03 27.17
CA ALA A 179 -6.33 -5.22 28.37
C ALA A 179 -6.01 -3.76 28.04
N LEU A 180 -5.18 -3.51 27.01
CA LEU A 180 -4.91 -2.16 26.52
C LEU A 180 -6.17 -1.50 25.94
N ALA A 181 -6.91 -2.21 25.08
CA ALA A 181 -8.13 -1.68 24.48
C ALA A 181 -9.19 -1.36 25.55
N ASP A 182 -9.34 -2.20 26.56
CA ASP A 182 -10.29 -1.98 27.65
C ASP A 182 -9.88 -0.76 28.50
N ARG A 183 -8.58 -0.59 28.83
CA ARG A 183 -8.08 0.63 29.50
C ARG A 183 -8.32 1.91 28.70
N ILE A 184 -8.10 1.87 27.38
CA ILE A 184 -8.36 3.03 26.51
C ILE A 184 -9.86 3.33 26.50
N LYS A 185 -10.72 2.32 26.37
CA LYS A 185 -12.18 2.49 26.44
C LYS A 185 -12.60 3.10 27.76
N ASP A 186 -12.03 2.68 28.89
CA ASP A 186 -12.39 3.20 30.21
C ASP A 186 -11.97 4.67 30.37
N ALA A 187 -10.82 5.05 29.83
CA ALA A 187 -10.30 6.43 29.90
C ALA A 187 -11.08 7.45 29.06
N VAL A 188 -11.76 7.02 27.99
CA VAL A 188 -12.54 7.94 27.14
C VAL A 188 -13.76 8.45 27.91
N PRO A 189 -14.04 9.76 28.00
CA PRO A 189 -15.19 10.27 28.76
C PRO A 189 -16.48 10.25 27.90
N LEU A 190 -16.89 9.07 27.44
CA LEU A 190 -18.11 8.87 26.64
C LEU A 190 -19.04 7.81 27.29
N GLY A 191 -20.32 7.84 26.95
CA GLY A 191 -21.27 6.78 27.34
C GLY A 191 -20.82 5.41 26.82
N ALA A 192 -21.15 4.33 27.54
CA ALA A 192 -20.72 2.97 27.21
C ALA A 192 -21.12 2.55 25.78
N ASP A 193 -22.33 2.90 25.36
CA ASP A 193 -22.85 2.59 24.03
C ASP A 193 -22.09 3.34 22.92
N HIS A 194 -21.78 4.62 23.16
CA HIS A 194 -21.01 5.44 22.22
C HIS A 194 -19.57 4.90 22.05
N LYS A 195 -18.93 4.49 23.14
CA LYS A 195 -17.61 3.83 23.10
C LYS A 195 -17.68 2.52 22.31
N ALA A 196 -18.65 1.66 22.63
CA ALA A 196 -18.80 0.38 21.94
C ALA A 196 -19.01 0.57 20.44
N ALA A 197 -19.83 1.55 20.04
CA ALA A 197 -20.06 1.90 18.64
C ALA A 197 -18.77 2.36 17.93
N LEU A 198 -18.00 3.28 18.53
CA LEU A 198 -16.74 3.76 17.92
C LEU A 198 -15.69 2.65 17.75
N PHE A 199 -15.48 1.84 18.79
CA PHE A 199 -14.47 0.78 18.75
C PHE A 199 -14.87 -0.39 17.83
N SER A 200 -16.15 -0.75 17.79
CA SER A 200 -16.65 -1.76 16.84
C SER A 200 -16.50 -1.25 15.42
N ARG A 201 -16.89 0.00 15.14
CA ARG A 201 -16.74 0.61 13.82
C ARG A 201 -15.29 0.65 13.36
N PHE A 202 -14.38 1.04 14.23
CA PHE A 202 -12.95 1.02 13.94
C PHE A 202 -12.49 -0.39 13.50
N ALA A 203 -12.82 -1.40 14.29
CA ALA A 203 -12.42 -2.78 14.01
C ALA A 203 -13.06 -3.33 12.72
N ASP A 204 -14.28 -2.92 12.41
CA ASP A 204 -14.99 -3.35 11.21
C ASP A 204 -14.42 -2.70 9.96
N VAL A 205 -14.07 -1.41 10.01
CA VAL A 205 -13.42 -0.72 8.89
C VAL A 205 -12.03 -1.29 8.63
N VAL A 206 -11.21 -1.47 9.67
CA VAL A 206 -9.88 -2.09 9.52
C VAL A 206 -10.00 -3.47 8.87
N ARG A 207 -10.95 -4.31 9.32
CA ARG A 207 -11.16 -5.64 8.75
C ARG A 207 -11.71 -5.60 7.33
N ALA A 208 -12.64 -4.70 7.03
CA ALA A 208 -13.21 -4.53 5.70
C ALA A 208 -12.15 -4.05 4.69
N THR A 209 -11.33 -3.07 5.06
CA THR A 209 -10.24 -2.56 4.21
C THR A 209 -9.23 -3.65 3.86
N VAL A 210 -8.84 -4.47 4.83
CA VAL A 210 -7.86 -5.54 4.59
C VAL A 210 -8.49 -6.69 3.79
N LYS A 211 -9.68 -7.17 4.19
CA LYS A 211 -10.39 -8.23 3.45
C LYS A 211 -10.67 -7.80 2.01
N GLY A 212 -11.07 -6.54 1.82
CA GLY A 212 -11.25 -5.92 0.51
C GLY A 212 -9.96 -5.94 -0.30
N GLY A 213 -8.84 -5.53 0.31
CA GLY A 213 -7.52 -5.59 -0.31
C GLY A 213 -7.10 -7.00 -0.72
N ILE A 214 -7.33 -8.02 0.12
CA ILE A 214 -7.02 -9.42 -0.21
C ILE A 214 -7.90 -9.93 -1.36
N LEU A 215 -9.20 -9.63 -1.35
CA LEU A 215 -10.12 -10.03 -2.42
C LEU A 215 -9.75 -9.37 -3.75
N VAL A 216 -9.42 -8.07 -3.73
CA VAL A 216 -8.90 -7.35 -4.89
C VAL A 216 -7.60 -7.99 -5.37
N ALA A 217 -6.69 -8.34 -4.46
CA ALA A 217 -5.43 -8.98 -4.81
C ALA A 217 -5.61 -10.34 -5.48
N MET A 218 -6.52 -11.16 -4.97
CA MET A 218 -6.88 -12.43 -5.60
C MET A 218 -7.48 -12.22 -6.98
N ALA A 219 -8.41 -11.26 -7.13
CA ALA A 219 -9.03 -10.95 -8.41
C ALA A 219 -8.00 -10.45 -9.43
N GLN A 220 -7.13 -9.51 -9.05
CA GLN A 220 -6.09 -8.97 -9.94
C GLN A 220 -5.04 -10.01 -10.28
N GLY A 221 -4.56 -10.79 -9.32
CA GLY A 221 -3.64 -11.90 -9.58
C GLY A 221 -4.23 -12.93 -10.54
N MET A 222 -5.51 -13.29 -10.35
CA MET A 222 -6.20 -14.22 -11.26
C MET A 222 -6.37 -13.63 -12.66
N LEU A 223 -6.88 -12.41 -12.78
CA LEU A 223 -7.11 -11.76 -14.07
C LEU A 223 -5.81 -11.50 -14.83
N GLY A 224 -4.76 -11.05 -14.14
CA GLY A 224 -3.44 -10.86 -14.71
C GLY A 224 -2.74 -12.16 -15.09
N GLY A 225 -2.85 -13.18 -14.24
CA GLY A 225 -2.36 -14.52 -14.52
C GLY A 225 -3.02 -15.14 -15.75
N LEU A 226 -4.33 -15.00 -15.89
CA LEU A 226 -5.08 -15.44 -17.07
C LEU A 226 -4.65 -14.69 -18.32
N ALA A 227 -4.46 -13.37 -18.24
CA ALA A 227 -3.97 -12.58 -19.36
C ALA A 227 -2.58 -13.03 -19.80
N PHE A 228 -1.66 -13.24 -18.86
CA PHE A 228 -0.31 -13.68 -19.16
C PHE A 228 -0.25 -15.12 -19.70
N TRP A 229 -1.09 -16.01 -19.16
CA TRP A 229 -1.23 -17.37 -19.69
C TRP A 229 -1.75 -17.37 -21.11
N PHE A 230 -2.80 -16.58 -21.40
CA PHE A 230 -3.37 -16.44 -22.74
C PHE A 230 -2.38 -15.84 -23.74
N LEU A 231 -1.55 -14.88 -23.31
CA LEU A 231 -0.52 -14.26 -24.14
C LEU A 231 0.77 -15.12 -24.27
N GLY A 232 0.81 -16.30 -23.66
CA GLY A 232 1.96 -17.21 -23.75
C GLY A 232 3.20 -16.74 -22.96
N VAL A 233 3.02 -15.87 -21.97
CA VAL A 233 4.12 -15.39 -21.11
C VAL A 233 4.61 -16.52 -20.21
N HIS A 234 5.91 -16.77 -20.22
CA HIS A 234 6.52 -17.81 -19.39
C HIS A 234 6.29 -17.54 -17.89
N ALA A 235 6.05 -18.61 -17.12
CA ALA A 235 5.77 -18.53 -15.69
C ALA A 235 4.57 -17.63 -15.31
N ALA A 236 3.48 -17.67 -16.08
CA ALA A 236 2.26 -16.89 -15.81
C ALA A 236 1.74 -16.98 -14.36
N LEU A 237 1.89 -18.14 -13.69
CA LEU A 237 1.53 -18.31 -12.28
C LEU A 237 2.40 -17.47 -11.34
N LEU A 238 3.71 -17.38 -11.60
CA LEU A 238 4.63 -16.56 -10.79
C LEU A 238 4.24 -15.09 -10.91
N TRP A 239 3.94 -14.63 -12.12
CA TRP A 239 3.46 -13.28 -12.36
C TRP A 239 2.09 -13.01 -11.75
N ALA A 240 1.18 -13.98 -11.75
CA ALA A 240 -0.12 -13.89 -11.08
C ALA A 240 0.04 -13.66 -9.57
N VAL A 241 0.92 -14.44 -8.94
CA VAL A 241 1.25 -14.29 -7.52
C VAL A 241 1.92 -12.95 -7.25
N LEU A 242 2.89 -12.55 -8.09
CA LEU A 242 3.55 -11.25 -7.99
C LEU A 242 2.55 -10.09 -8.10
N MET A 243 1.62 -10.16 -9.06
CA MET A 243 0.58 -9.15 -9.26
C MET A 243 -0.39 -9.10 -8.07
N ALA A 244 -0.78 -10.25 -7.51
CA ALA A 244 -1.57 -10.31 -6.30
C ALA A 244 -0.85 -9.64 -5.12
N PHE A 245 0.44 -9.93 -4.91
CA PHE A 245 1.19 -9.26 -3.83
C PHE A 245 1.32 -7.76 -4.05
N LEU A 246 1.67 -7.33 -5.26
CA LEU A 246 1.88 -5.91 -5.55
C LEU A 246 0.58 -5.11 -5.53
N SER A 247 -0.57 -5.71 -5.90
CA SER A 247 -1.89 -5.07 -5.82
C SER A 247 -2.35 -4.63 -4.43
N LEU A 248 -1.69 -5.14 -3.37
CA LEU A 248 -1.88 -4.61 -2.03
C LEU A 248 -1.55 -3.10 -1.97
N VAL A 249 -0.66 -2.63 -2.84
CA VAL A 249 -0.43 -1.21 -3.13
C VAL A 249 -1.51 -0.72 -4.12
N PRO A 250 -2.47 0.11 -3.67
CA PRO A 250 -3.56 0.59 -4.52
C PRO A 250 -3.07 1.39 -5.72
N ALA A 251 -3.87 1.42 -6.79
CA ALA A 251 -3.70 2.15 -8.04
C ALA A 251 -2.45 1.81 -8.88
N VAL A 252 -1.36 1.37 -8.26
CA VAL A 252 -0.05 1.21 -8.91
C VAL A 252 0.37 -0.26 -8.95
N GLY A 253 -0.02 -1.05 -7.94
CA GLY A 253 0.45 -2.42 -7.72
C GLY A 253 0.38 -3.36 -8.92
N ALA A 254 -0.82 -3.51 -9.50
CA ALA A 254 -0.98 -4.38 -10.67
C ALA A 254 -0.30 -3.80 -11.93
N GLY A 255 -0.32 -2.46 -12.08
CA GLY A 255 0.31 -1.73 -13.17
C GLY A 255 1.81 -1.99 -13.27
N LEU A 256 2.50 -2.07 -12.14
CA LEU A 256 3.94 -2.40 -12.09
C LEU A 256 4.28 -3.76 -12.70
N VAL A 257 3.31 -4.66 -12.81
CA VAL A 257 3.52 -6.00 -13.38
C VAL A 257 3.16 -6.05 -14.85
N TRP A 258 1.95 -5.63 -15.22
CA TRP A 258 1.49 -5.80 -16.61
C TRP A 258 2.06 -4.74 -17.56
N LEU A 259 2.38 -3.53 -17.08
CA LEU A 259 2.85 -2.45 -17.95
C LEU A 259 4.23 -2.75 -18.57
N PRO A 260 5.25 -3.20 -17.82
CA PRO A 260 6.54 -3.57 -18.42
C PRO A 260 6.41 -4.70 -19.45
N VAL A 261 5.56 -5.69 -19.18
CA VAL A 261 5.31 -6.82 -20.10
C VAL A 261 4.63 -6.33 -21.38
N ALA A 262 3.67 -5.39 -21.27
CA ALA A 262 3.04 -4.79 -22.43
C ALA A 262 4.05 -3.99 -23.29
N ILE A 263 4.93 -3.21 -22.64
CA ILE A 263 6.01 -2.47 -23.31
C ILE A 263 6.94 -3.45 -24.04
N TYR A 264 7.30 -4.56 -23.40
CA TYR A 264 8.12 -5.61 -24.02
C TYR A 264 7.48 -6.18 -25.29
N PHE A 265 6.17 -6.46 -25.27
CA PHE A 265 5.47 -6.93 -26.48
C PHE A 265 5.46 -5.88 -27.60
N LEU A 266 5.25 -4.59 -27.26
CA LEU A 266 5.33 -3.52 -28.26
C LEU A 266 6.74 -3.40 -28.86
N ALA A 267 7.78 -3.48 -28.02
CA ALA A 267 9.18 -3.37 -28.45
C ALA A 267 9.66 -4.58 -29.28
N THR A 268 9.06 -5.76 -29.09
CA THR A 268 9.38 -6.98 -29.84
C THR A 268 8.55 -7.15 -31.12
N GLY A 269 7.70 -6.18 -31.48
CA GLY A 269 6.88 -6.19 -32.69
C GLY A 269 5.51 -6.89 -32.52
N ALA A 270 5.20 -7.42 -31.34
CA ALA A 270 3.92 -8.02 -30.99
C ALA A 270 2.88 -6.93 -30.60
N ILE A 271 2.58 -6.04 -31.55
CA ILE A 271 1.80 -4.81 -31.31
C ILE A 271 0.40 -5.12 -30.76
N TRP A 272 -0.30 -6.10 -31.33
CA TRP A 272 -1.65 -6.47 -30.92
C TRP A 272 -1.70 -7.04 -29.50
N GLN A 273 -0.70 -7.85 -29.13
CA GLN A 273 -0.56 -8.39 -27.79
C GLN A 273 -0.28 -7.29 -26.77
N GLY A 274 0.62 -6.35 -27.09
CA GLY A 274 0.95 -5.21 -26.23
C GLY A 274 -0.24 -4.27 -26.03
N LEU A 275 -0.91 -3.85 -27.11
CA LEU A 275 -2.11 -3.00 -27.03
C LEU A 275 -3.28 -3.71 -26.34
N GLY A 276 -3.49 -4.99 -26.63
CA GLY A 276 -4.51 -5.81 -25.97
C GLY A 276 -4.28 -5.92 -24.46
N LEU A 277 -3.02 -6.11 -24.04
CA LEU A 277 -2.67 -6.16 -22.63
C LEU A 277 -2.83 -4.80 -21.94
N ILE A 278 -2.50 -3.69 -22.61
CA ILE A 278 -2.75 -2.33 -22.07
C ILE A 278 -4.25 -2.09 -21.89
N ALA A 279 -5.04 -2.38 -22.92
CA ALA A 279 -6.49 -2.20 -22.87
C ALA A 279 -7.10 -3.05 -21.75
N TYR A 280 -6.73 -4.32 -21.64
CA TYR A 280 -7.18 -5.21 -20.57
C TYR A 280 -6.70 -4.76 -19.18
N GLY A 281 -5.44 -4.35 -19.07
CA GLY A 281 -4.82 -3.86 -17.84
C GLY A 281 -5.52 -2.63 -17.29
N VAL A 282 -5.86 -1.67 -18.15
CA VAL A 282 -6.56 -0.44 -17.74
C VAL A 282 -8.05 -0.68 -17.50
N LEU A 283 -8.74 -1.31 -18.45
CA LEU A 283 -10.21 -1.41 -18.45
C LEU A 283 -10.75 -2.55 -17.59
N VAL A 284 -9.98 -3.62 -17.38
CA VAL A 284 -10.42 -4.78 -16.60
C VAL A 284 -9.68 -4.82 -15.27
N ILE A 285 -8.34 -4.93 -15.29
CA ILE A 285 -7.55 -5.08 -14.05
C ILE A 285 -7.62 -3.81 -13.19
N GLY A 286 -7.49 -2.62 -13.81
CA GLY A 286 -7.59 -1.34 -13.12
C GLY A 286 -8.99 -1.07 -12.54
N LEU A 287 -10.04 -1.48 -13.25
CA LEU A 287 -11.42 -1.31 -12.79
C LEU A 287 -11.72 -2.10 -11.52
N VAL A 288 -11.09 -3.27 -11.35
CA VAL A 288 -11.23 -4.06 -10.12
C VAL A 288 -10.83 -3.23 -8.90
N ASP A 289 -9.69 -2.52 -8.95
CA ASP A 289 -9.25 -1.72 -7.81
C ASP A 289 -10.17 -0.51 -7.57
N ASN A 290 -10.70 0.08 -8.64
CA ASN A 290 -11.56 1.27 -8.56
C ASN A 290 -13.01 0.98 -8.14
N VAL A 291 -13.53 -0.22 -8.42
CA VAL A 291 -14.94 -0.58 -8.18
C VAL A 291 -15.09 -1.57 -7.03
N LEU A 292 -14.29 -2.64 -7.05
CA LEU A 292 -14.44 -3.72 -6.08
C LEU A 292 -14.03 -3.25 -4.68
N ARG A 293 -13.01 -2.39 -4.59
CA ARG A 293 -12.50 -1.93 -3.30
C ARG A 293 -13.49 -1.03 -2.54
N PRO A 294 -14.07 0.04 -3.13
CA PRO A 294 -15.12 0.82 -2.46
C PRO A 294 -16.34 -0.02 -2.11
N PHE A 295 -16.78 -0.91 -3.01
CA PHE A 295 -17.95 -1.77 -2.78
C PHE A 295 -17.76 -2.73 -1.60
N LEU A 296 -16.59 -3.37 -1.50
CA LEU A 296 -16.27 -4.30 -0.41
C LEU A 296 -16.12 -3.59 0.93
N VAL A 297 -15.54 -2.38 0.93
CA VAL A 297 -15.40 -1.58 2.16
C VAL A 297 -16.74 -0.98 2.57
N GLY A 298 -17.52 -0.42 1.65
CA GLY A 298 -18.81 0.24 1.90
C GLY A 298 -19.88 -0.71 2.43
N LYS A 299 -19.93 -1.95 1.92
CA LYS A 299 -20.96 -2.94 2.31
C LYS A 299 -20.83 -3.41 3.76
N ASP A 300 -19.62 -3.70 4.22
CA ASP A 300 -19.36 -4.14 5.61
C ASP A 300 -19.39 -2.95 6.59
N THR A 301 -19.11 -1.74 6.11
CA THR A 301 -19.01 -0.55 6.95
C THR A 301 -20.20 0.39 6.84
N LYS A 302 -21.30 0.06 6.15
CA LYS A 302 -22.46 0.98 5.94
C LYS A 302 -22.08 2.41 5.50
N LEU A 303 -20.89 2.60 4.94
CA LEU A 303 -20.43 3.90 4.46
C LEU A 303 -20.89 4.04 3.01
N PRO A 304 -21.43 5.21 2.60
CA PRO A 304 -21.71 5.45 1.20
C PRO A 304 -20.41 5.40 0.38
N ASP A 305 -20.45 4.77 -0.79
CA ASP A 305 -19.25 4.51 -1.61
C ASP A 305 -18.49 5.79 -1.98
N TYR A 306 -19.20 6.90 -2.19
CA TYR A 306 -18.59 8.20 -2.49
C TYR A 306 -17.75 8.74 -1.32
N VAL A 307 -18.15 8.46 -0.06
CA VAL A 307 -17.38 8.83 1.13
C VAL A 307 -16.10 8.01 1.17
N VAL A 308 -16.19 6.71 0.89
CA VAL A 308 -15.02 5.82 0.84
C VAL A 308 -14.03 6.30 -0.23
N LEU A 309 -14.51 6.61 -1.44
CA LEU A 309 -13.65 7.10 -2.52
C LEU A 309 -12.94 8.42 -2.16
N ILE A 310 -13.70 9.45 -1.77
CA ILE A 310 -13.14 10.78 -1.45
C ILE A 310 -12.18 10.70 -0.27
N SER A 311 -12.54 9.95 0.78
CA SER A 311 -11.68 9.79 1.96
C SER A 311 -10.42 9.01 1.65
N THR A 312 -10.48 8.02 0.76
CA THR A 312 -9.30 7.28 0.30
C THR A 312 -8.35 8.19 -0.48
N LEU A 313 -8.86 8.97 -1.44
CA LEU A 313 -8.06 9.90 -2.24
C LEU A 313 -7.45 11.01 -1.37
N GLY A 314 -8.27 11.67 -0.55
CA GLY A 314 -7.79 12.70 0.37
C GLY A 314 -6.85 12.15 1.45
N GLY A 315 -7.08 10.91 1.88
CA GLY A 315 -6.20 10.21 2.80
C GLY A 315 -4.82 9.98 2.19
N ILE A 316 -4.75 9.48 0.95
CA ILE A 316 -3.49 9.25 0.23
C ILE A 316 -2.69 10.54 0.06
N GLU A 317 -3.38 11.65 -0.24
CA GLU A 317 -2.74 12.96 -0.37
C GLU A 317 -2.09 13.42 0.95
N VAL A 318 -2.79 13.26 2.08
CA VAL A 318 -2.33 13.76 3.39
C VAL A 318 -1.33 12.82 4.08
N PHE A 319 -1.56 11.50 3.98
CA PHE A 319 -0.82 10.48 4.74
C PHE A 319 0.01 9.54 3.84
N GLY A 320 0.12 9.84 2.54
CA GLY A 320 0.82 9.00 1.57
C GLY A 320 0.19 7.61 1.44
N LEU A 321 1.01 6.58 1.24
CA LEU A 321 0.55 5.19 1.09
C LEU A 321 -0.30 4.70 2.28
N ASN A 322 -0.03 5.17 3.50
CA ASN A 322 -0.81 4.82 4.69
C ASN A 322 -2.23 5.40 4.65
N GLY A 323 -2.41 6.50 3.91
CA GLY A 323 -3.66 7.22 3.73
C GLY A 323 -4.80 6.42 3.12
N PHE A 324 -4.47 5.39 2.34
CA PHE A 324 -5.43 4.45 1.80
C PHE A 324 -6.25 3.76 2.90
N VAL A 325 -5.62 3.43 4.05
CA VAL A 325 -6.32 2.81 5.19
C VAL A 325 -6.85 3.86 6.14
N ILE A 326 -6.05 4.90 6.41
CA ILE A 326 -6.40 5.96 7.36
C ILE A 326 -7.63 6.75 6.89
N GLY A 327 -7.75 7.04 5.60
CA GLY A 327 -8.81 7.86 5.03
C GLY A 327 -10.22 7.34 5.35
N PRO A 328 -10.59 6.13 4.88
CA PRO A 328 -11.88 5.51 5.20
C PRO A 328 -12.10 5.31 6.70
N LEU A 329 -11.03 5.09 7.47
CA LEU A 329 -11.10 4.93 8.92
C LEU A 329 -11.50 6.24 9.62
N ILE A 330 -10.88 7.35 9.26
CA ILE A 330 -11.25 8.68 9.76
C ILE A 330 -12.70 9.00 9.34
N ALA A 331 -13.07 8.73 8.09
CA ALA A 331 -14.42 8.97 7.60
C ALA A 331 -15.47 8.15 8.38
N ALA A 332 -15.16 6.89 8.70
CA ALA A 332 -16.04 6.05 9.50
C ALA A 332 -16.25 6.58 10.92
N ILE A 333 -15.16 7.01 11.57
CA ILE A 333 -15.20 7.60 12.92
C ILE A 333 -15.94 8.92 12.89
N PHE A 334 -15.73 9.75 11.87
CA PHE A 334 -16.44 11.01 11.65
C PHE A 334 -17.96 10.77 11.56
N MET A 335 -18.38 9.84 10.69
CA MET A 335 -19.80 9.50 10.52
C MET A 335 -20.44 9.00 11.82
N VAL A 336 -19.81 8.04 12.51
CA VAL A 336 -20.34 7.52 13.78
C VAL A 336 -20.39 8.61 14.85
N SER A 337 -19.38 9.48 14.92
CA SER A 337 -19.38 10.59 15.87
C SER A 337 -20.52 11.57 15.61
N TRP A 338 -20.80 11.87 14.33
CA TRP A 338 -21.88 12.77 13.94
C TRP A 338 -23.26 12.14 14.11
N GLU A 339 -23.40 10.84 13.85
CA GLU A 339 -24.61 10.07 14.13
C GLU A 339 -24.94 10.12 15.63
N ILE A 340 -23.97 9.82 16.49
CA ILE A 340 -24.09 9.91 17.95
C ILE A 340 -24.50 11.32 18.39
N PHE A 341 -23.82 12.35 17.86
CA PHE A 341 -24.14 13.73 18.17
C PHE A 341 -25.57 14.11 17.76
N SER A 342 -25.98 13.71 16.56
CA SER A 342 -27.34 13.99 16.04
C SER A 342 -28.43 13.27 16.84
N ALA A 343 -28.20 12.02 17.26
CA ALA A 343 -29.13 11.25 18.08
C ALA A 343 -29.30 11.90 19.46
N SER A 344 -28.19 12.29 20.10
CA SER A 344 -28.21 12.95 21.42
C SER A 344 -28.99 14.27 21.45
N ARG A 345 -29.12 14.97 20.31
CA ARG A 345 -29.92 16.20 20.19
C ARG A 345 -31.39 15.95 19.87
N ARG A 346 -31.76 14.76 19.37
CA ARG A 346 -33.16 14.40 19.11
C ARG A 346 -33.85 13.92 20.38
N ASP A 347 -33.09 13.35 21.30
CA ASP A 347 -33.57 12.81 22.58
C ASP A 347 -33.54 13.84 23.74
N ALA A 348 -33.10 15.09 23.47
CA ALA A 348 -32.99 16.19 24.44
C ALA A 348 -34.05 17.27 24.22
#